data_AF-A0A7C0X0E5-F1
#
_entry.id   AF-A0A7C0X0E5-F1
#
_cell.length_a   1.000
_cell.length_b   1.000
_cell.length_c   1.000
_cell.angle_alpha   90.00
_cell.angle_beta   90.00
_cell.angle_gamma   90.00
#
_symmetry.space_group_name_H-M   'P 1'
#
loop_
_entity.id
_entity.type
_entity.pdbx_description
1 polymer ?
#
loop_
_entity_poly.entity_id
_entity_poly.type
_entity_poly.pdbx_seq_one_letter_code
_entity_poly.pdbx_strand_id
1 'polypeptide(L)'
;KKTIQRKRKISFLDSMVAGLAQGLAIIPGISRSGMTTGSLLLRGVNQEKAIKLSFLMAVPAIIGALILELPQSHSQISSLLTLSALFSSFLVSFLMIEVMIKVAKSLDFSKFCLFFGLIALLVSIISLV
;
A
#
# COMPACT_ATOMS: atom_id res chain seq x y z
N LYS A 1 5.18 -22.91 16.28
CA LYS A 1 5.96 -23.31 15.07
C LYS A 1 6.84 -22.14 14.62
N LYS A 2 8.05 -21.99 15.20
CA LYS A 2 9.09 -21.05 14.77
C LYS A 2 9.96 -21.77 13.74
N THR A 3 9.48 -21.91 12.51
CA THR A 3 10.22 -22.63 11.47
C THR A 3 10.87 -21.62 10.54
N ILE A 4 12.16 -21.34 10.79
CA ILE A 4 13.14 -20.97 9.78
C ILE A 4 12.76 -19.73 8.93
N GLN A 5 12.89 -18.52 9.51
CA GLN A 5 13.04 -17.31 8.69
C GLN A 5 14.43 -17.30 8.05
N ARG A 6 14.65 -18.17 7.05
CA ARG A 6 15.81 -18.08 6.17
C ARG A 6 15.81 -16.67 5.57
N LYS A 7 16.96 -16.01 5.56
CA LYS A 7 17.22 -14.74 4.85
C LYS A 7 17.08 -14.96 3.32
N ARG A 8 15.93 -15.41 2.83
CA ARG A 8 15.64 -15.53 1.40
C ARG A 8 15.74 -14.13 0.79
N LYS A 9 16.53 -14.01 -0.27
CA LYS A 9 16.59 -12.80 -1.09
C LYS A 9 15.29 -12.73 -1.91
N ILE A 10 14.77 -11.53 -2.09
CA ILE A 10 13.62 -11.33 -2.96
C ILE A 10 14.06 -11.67 -4.38
N SER A 11 13.35 -12.58 -5.04
CA SER A 11 13.62 -12.91 -6.43
C SER A 11 12.91 -11.94 -7.37
N PHE A 12 13.39 -11.86 -8.62
CA PHE A 12 12.72 -11.06 -9.65
C PHE A 12 11.25 -11.46 -9.84
N LEU A 13 10.96 -12.78 -9.78
CA LEU A 13 9.60 -13.29 -9.85
C LEU A 13 8.71 -12.79 -8.70
N ASP A 14 9.25 -12.66 -7.50
CA ASP A 14 8.48 -12.15 -6.36
C ASP A 14 8.07 -10.68 -6.59
N SER A 15 8.99 -9.86 -7.13
CA SER A 15 8.70 -8.47 -7.51
C SER A 15 7.69 -8.37 -8.66
N MET A 16 7.79 -9.26 -9.67
CA MET A 16 6.89 -9.28 -10.82
C MET A 16 5.46 -9.66 -10.40
N VAL A 17 5.32 -10.69 -9.57
CA VAL A 17 4.02 -11.10 -9.00
C VAL A 17 3.41 -9.98 -8.16
N ALA A 18 4.21 -9.30 -7.35
CA ALA A 18 3.73 -8.16 -6.57
C ALA A 18 3.28 -7.00 -7.47
N GLY A 19 3.99 -6.74 -8.58
CA GLY A 19 3.62 -5.70 -9.55
C GLY A 19 2.29 -6.01 -10.25
N LEU A 20 2.08 -7.26 -10.66
CA LEU A 20 0.81 -7.71 -11.23
C LEU A 20 -0.33 -7.61 -10.20
N ALA A 21 -0.09 -8.03 -8.96
CA ALA A 21 -1.06 -7.86 -7.87
C ALA A 21 -1.37 -6.38 -7.58
N GLN A 22 -0.37 -5.49 -7.73
CA GLN A 22 -0.57 -4.05 -7.59
C GLN A 22 -1.55 -3.49 -8.65
N GLY A 23 -1.56 -4.04 -9.87
CA GLY A 23 -2.50 -3.63 -10.91
C GLY A 23 -3.96 -3.86 -10.53
N LEU A 24 -4.25 -4.89 -9.73
CA LEU A 24 -5.60 -5.16 -9.21
C LEU A 24 -6.08 -4.11 -8.21
N ALA A 25 -5.16 -3.33 -7.63
CA ALA A 25 -5.51 -2.25 -6.70
C ALA A 25 -6.08 -1.01 -7.39
N ILE A 26 -6.28 -1.03 -8.73
CA ILE A 26 -7.04 -0.01 -9.44
C ILE A 26 -8.53 -0.02 -9.08
N ILE A 27 -9.03 -1.17 -8.60
CA ILE A 27 -10.42 -1.30 -8.15
C ILE A 27 -10.60 -0.44 -6.88
N PRO A 28 -11.54 0.52 -6.87
CA PRO A 28 -11.77 1.39 -5.72
C PRO A 28 -12.04 0.57 -4.45
N GLY A 29 -11.44 0.99 -3.34
CA GLY A 29 -11.55 0.28 -2.06
C GLY A 29 -10.56 -0.86 -1.86
N ILE A 30 -9.86 -1.33 -2.92
CA ILE A 30 -8.75 -2.28 -2.76
C ILE A 30 -7.48 -1.53 -2.34
N SER A 31 -6.92 -1.93 -1.19
CA SER A 31 -5.69 -1.33 -0.68
C SER A 31 -4.47 -1.81 -1.47
N ARG A 32 -3.77 -0.87 -2.12
CA ARG A 32 -2.52 -1.12 -2.85
C ARG A 32 -1.45 -1.78 -1.99
N SER A 33 -1.17 -1.25 -0.80
CA SER A 33 -0.18 -1.83 0.13
C SER A 33 -0.60 -3.22 0.62
N GLY A 34 -1.91 -3.47 0.71
CA GLY A 34 -2.52 -4.77 0.98
C GLY A 34 -2.16 -5.80 -0.09
N MET A 35 -2.44 -5.50 -1.36
CA MET A 35 -2.23 -6.40 -2.49
C MET A 35 -0.76 -6.78 -2.67
N THR A 36 0.14 -5.80 -2.65
CA THR A 36 1.58 -6.01 -2.81
C THR A 36 2.18 -6.77 -1.62
N THR A 37 1.94 -6.32 -0.39
CA THR A 37 2.48 -6.99 0.81
C THR A 37 1.90 -8.40 0.96
N GLY A 38 0.60 -8.56 0.74
CA GLY A 38 -0.10 -9.85 0.77
C GLY A 38 0.47 -10.84 -0.25
N SER A 39 0.66 -10.41 -1.50
CA SER A 39 1.27 -11.25 -2.54
C SER A 39 2.69 -11.72 -2.19
N LEU A 40 3.51 -10.83 -1.61
CA LEU A 40 4.88 -11.14 -1.18
C LEU A 40 4.89 -12.11 0.01
N LEU A 41 3.98 -11.93 0.97
CA LEU A 41 3.81 -12.86 2.09
C LEU A 41 3.36 -14.24 1.61
N LEU A 42 2.43 -14.32 0.65
CA LEU A 42 2.01 -15.58 0.01
C LEU A 42 3.16 -16.27 -0.74
N ARG A 43 4.09 -15.49 -1.28
CA ARG A 43 5.35 -15.98 -1.88
C ARG A 43 6.40 -16.42 -0.85
N GLY A 44 6.10 -16.28 0.44
CA GLY A 44 6.98 -16.63 1.55
C GLY A 44 8.09 -15.60 1.83
N VAL A 45 7.93 -14.35 1.36
CA VAL A 45 8.83 -13.24 1.70
C VAL A 45 8.58 -12.85 3.15
N ASN A 46 9.65 -12.57 3.90
CA ASN A 46 9.54 -12.06 5.26
C ASN A 46 8.76 -10.73 5.27
N GLN A 47 7.88 -10.55 6.26
CA GLN A 47 6.99 -9.40 6.39
C GLN A 47 7.71 -8.05 6.33
N GLU A 48 8.85 -7.88 7.01
CA GLU A 48 9.60 -6.63 6.98
C GLU A 48 10.10 -6.31 5.55
N LYS A 49 10.61 -7.33 4.84
CA LYS A 49 11.05 -7.17 3.46
C LYS A 49 9.88 -6.91 2.52
N ALA A 50 8.76 -7.58 2.74
CA ALA A 50 7.54 -7.41 1.95
C ALA A 50 7.00 -5.97 2.05
N ILE A 51 6.88 -5.45 3.27
CA ILE A 51 6.44 -4.07 3.53
C ILE A 51 7.40 -3.07 2.88
N LYS A 52 8.72 -3.23 3.07
CA LYS A 52 9.72 -2.32 2.48
C LYS A 52 9.65 -2.30 0.95
N LEU A 53 9.55 -3.46 0.31
CA LEU A 53 9.43 -3.53 -1.15
C LEU A 53 8.11 -2.92 -1.63
N SER A 54 7.00 -3.20 -0.95
CA SER A 54 5.71 -2.60 -1.26
C SER A 54 5.74 -1.08 -1.21
N PHE A 55 6.47 -0.48 -0.26
CA PHE A 55 6.62 0.96 -0.18
C PHE A 55 7.44 1.52 -1.34
N LEU A 56 8.55 0.86 -1.67
CA LEU A 56 9.40 1.28 -2.77
C LEU A 56 8.66 1.21 -4.12
N MET A 57 7.82 0.19 -4.32
CA MET A 57 6.97 0.04 -5.51
C MET A 57 5.91 1.13 -5.65
N ALA A 58 5.49 1.75 -4.55
CA ALA A 58 4.50 2.83 -4.58
C ALA A 58 5.06 4.10 -5.24
N VAL A 59 6.36 4.35 -5.13
CA VAL A 59 7.01 5.56 -5.68
C VAL A 59 6.81 5.69 -7.20
N PRO A 60 7.22 4.72 -8.05
CA PRO A 60 7.01 4.83 -9.49
C PRO A 60 5.53 4.81 -9.88
N ALA A 61 4.67 4.11 -9.12
CA ALA A 61 3.24 4.07 -9.40
C ALA A 61 2.55 5.42 -9.14
N ILE A 62 2.87 6.08 -8.03
CA ILE A 62 2.34 7.41 -7.68
C ILE A 62 2.86 8.45 -8.66
N ILE A 63 4.14 8.40 -9.05
CA ILE A 63 4.70 9.29 -10.06
C ILE A 63 3.99 9.09 -11.41
N GLY A 64 3.75 7.84 -11.82
CA GLY A 64 3.00 7.54 -13.04
C GLY A 64 1.58 8.12 -13.00
N ALA A 65 0.85 7.92 -11.91
CA ALA A 65 -0.47 8.51 -11.72
C ALA A 65 -0.44 10.04 -11.78
N LEU A 66 0.54 10.66 -11.11
CA LEU A 66 0.72 12.11 -11.09
C LEU A 66 0.95 12.68 -12.51
N ILE A 67 1.78 12.03 -13.33
CA ILE A 67 2.04 12.45 -14.72
C ILE A 67 0.75 12.39 -15.56
N LEU A 68 -0.09 11.38 -15.34
CA LEU A 68 -1.34 11.21 -16.07
C LEU A 68 -2.41 12.22 -15.62
N GLU A 69 -2.44 12.59 -14.34
CA GLU A 69 -3.45 13.50 -13.76
C GLU A 69 -3.07 14.99 -13.90
N LEU A 70 -1.76 15.33 -13.96
CA LEU A 70 -1.30 16.72 -14.06
C LEU A 70 -1.97 17.51 -15.19
N PRO A 71 -2.04 17.01 -16.44
CA PRO A 71 -2.64 17.74 -17.57
C PRO A 71 -4.09 18.17 -17.34
N GLN A 72 -4.85 17.39 -16.57
CA GLN A 72 -6.27 17.66 -16.31
C GLN A 72 -6.48 18.58 -15.11
N SER A 73 -5.45 18.80 -14.29
CA SER A 73 -5.55 19.45 -12.97
C SER A 73 -5.10 20.92 -12.95
N HIS A 74 -4.81 21.52 -14.10
CA HIS A 74 -4.13 22.82 -14.21
C HIS A 74 -4.86 23.98 -13.51
N SER A 75 -6.20 23.95 -13.44
CA SER A 75 -7.00 25.00 -12.80
C SER A 75 -7.16 24.82 -11.28
N GLN A 76 -6.86 23.63 -10.75
CA GLN A 76 -7.07 23.30 -9.33
C GLN A 76 -5.81 23.50 -8.47
N ILE A 77 -4.63 23.45 -9.07
CA ILE A 77 -3.34 23.52 -8.36
C ILE A 77 -3.03 24.95 -7.86
N SER A 78 -3.61 25.98 -8.48
CA SER A 78 -3.33 27.40 -8.20
C SER A 78 -4.02 27.94 -6.94
N SER A 79 -4.92 27.19 -6.30
CA SER A 79 -5.57 27.62 -5.06
C SER A 79 -4.66 27.46 -3.85
N LEU A 80 -4.63 28.48 -2.98
CA LEU A 80 -3.94 28.43 -1.68
C LEU A 80 -4.38 27.22 -0.83
N LEU A 81 -5.64 26.80 -0.99
CA LEU A 81 -6.18 25.62 -0.32
C LEU A 81 -5.50 24.33 -0.81
N THR A 82 -5.29 24.18 -2.11
CA THR A 82 -4.63 23.01 -2.70
C THR A 82 -3.17 22.94 -2.28
N LEU A 83 -2.49 24.09 -2.25
CA LEU A 83 -1.08 24.16 -1.86
C LEU A 83 -0.88 23.83 -0.36
N SER A 84 -1.76 24.32 0.51
CA SER A 84 -1.73 23.98 1.94
C SER A 84 -2.10 22.52 2.20
N ALA A 85 -3.04 21.94 1.45
CA ALA A 85 -3.38 20.52 1.52
C ALA A 85 -2.22 19.62 1.06
N LEU A 86 -1.52 19.98 -0.03
CA LEU A 86 -0.32 19.28 -0.49
C LEU A 86 0.79 19.32 0.56
N PHE A 87 1.05 20.50 1.14
CA PHE A 87 2.07 20.68 2.16
C PHE A 87 1.75 19.89 3.43
N SER A 88 0.50 19.95 3.91
CA SER A 88 0.04 19.18 5.06
C SER A 88 0.17 17.67 4.81
N SER A 89 -0.26 17.19 3.64
CA SER A 89 -0.16 15.78 3.26
C SER A 89 1.30 15.31 3.21
N PHE A 90 2.21 16.14 2.69
CA PHE A 90 3.64 15.87 2.67
C PHE A 90 4.22 15.76 4.09
N LEU A 91 3.94 16.73 4.97
CA LEU A 91 4.40 16.71 6.36
C LEU A 91 3.88 15.48 7.10
N VAL A 92 2.56 15.24 7.06
CA VAL A 92 1.95 14.12 7.77
C VAL A 92 2.50 12.79 7.24
N SER A 93 2.64 12.63 5.92
CA SER A 93 3.18 11.40 5.34
C SER A 93 4.63 11.17 5.73
N PHE A 94 5.44 12.23 5.76
CA PHE A 94 6.85 12.16 6.16
C PHE A 94 6.99 11.75 7.63
N LEU A 95 6.19 12.34 8.53
CA LEU A 95 6.19 11.96 9.94
C LEU A 95 5.65 10.54 10.17
N MET A 96 4.62 10.14 9.41
CA MET A 96 3.96 8.86 9.61
C MET A 96 4.70 7.66 9.01
N ILE A 97 5.63 7.84 8.07
CA ILE A 97 6.26 6.70 7.39
C ILE A 97 7.01 5.79 8.39
N GLU A 98 7.77 6.38 9.31
CA GLU A 98 8.54 5.62 10.31
C GLU A 98 7.62 4.92 11.31
N VAL A 99 6.60 5.63 11.79
CA VAL A 99 5.59 5.10 12.70
C VAL A 99 4.86 3.93 12.05
N MET A 100 4.41 4.09 10.81
CA MET A 100 3.68 3.06 10.09
C MET A 100 4.54 1.83 9.85
N ILE A 101 5.80 2.00 9.43
CA ILE A 101 6.74 0.88 9.27
C ILE A 101 6.95 0.17 10.62
N LYS A 102 7.10 0.90 11.73
CA LYS A 102 7.30 0.31 13.06
C LYS A 102 6.08 -0.47 13.52
N VAL A 103 4.88 0.10 13.39
CA VAL A 103 3.61 -0.55 13.74
C VAL A 103 3.38 -1.78 12.87
N ALA A 104 3.59 -1.67 11.56
CA ALA A 104 3.37 -2.77 10.64
C ALA A 104 4.33 -3.94 10.84
N LYS A 105 5.52 -3.74 11.44
CA LYS A 105 6.40 -4.84 11.86
C LYS A 105 5.90 -5.56 13.11
N SER A 106 5.18 -4.86 13.99
CA SER A 106 4.65 -5.42 15.25
C SER A 106 3.32 -6.17 15.10
N LEU A 107 2.59 -5.90 14.02
CA LEU A 107 1.30 -6.52 13.75
C LEU A 107 1.46 -7.80 12.93
N ASP A 108 0.63 -8.80 13.18
CA ASP A 108 0.50 -9.94 12.27
C ASP A 108 -0.36 -9.49 11.08
N PHE A 109 0.29 -9.28 9.93
CA PHE A 109 -0.36 -8.70 8.75
C PHE A 109 -1.55 -9.55 8.28
N SER A 110 -1.49 -10.86 8.43
CA SER A 110 -2.57 -11.77 8.02
C SER A 110 -3.84 -11.53 8.84
N LYS A 111 -3.69 -11.37 10.17
CA LYS A 111 -4.81 -11.08 11.07
C LYS A 111 -5.37 -9.68 10.84
N PHE A 112 -4.47 -8.72 10.61
CA PHE A 112 -4.86 -7.35 10.29
C PHE A 112 -5.73 -7.29 9.03
N CYS A 113 -5.29 -7.94 7.94
CA CYS A 113 -6.06 -8.01 6.70
C CYS A 113 -7.40 -8.74 6.89
N LEU A 114 -7.43 -9.84 7.65
CA LEU A 114 -8.66 -10.58 7.89
C LEU A 114 -9.68 -9.75 8.70
N PHE A 115 -9.22 -9.02 9.72
CA PHE A 115 -10.06 -8.14 10.52
C PHE A 115 -10.69 -7.02 9.69
N PHE A 116 -9.88 -6.25 8.96
CA PHE A 116 -10.40 -5.17 8.11
C PHE A 116 -11.19 -5.69 6.90
N GLY A 117 -10.82 -6.85 6.35
CA GLY A 117 -11.55 -7.51 5.28
C GLY A 117 -12.96 -7.93 5.70
N LEU A 118 -13.11 -8.47 6.91
CA LEU A 118 -14.42 -8.78 7.50
C LEU A 118 -15.26 -7.53 7.71
N ILE A 119 -14.67 -6.46 8.25
CA ILE A 119 -15.37 -5.19 8.44
C ILE A 119 -15.84 -4.63 7.09
N ALA A 120 -14.97 -4.63 6.07
CA ALA A 120 -15.32 -4.16 4.74
C ALA A 120 -16.45 -4.99 4.12
N LEU A 121 -16.43 -6.32 4.29
CA LEU A 121 -17.51 -7.21 3.85
C LEU A 121 -18.84 -6.88 4.56
N LEU A 122 -18.82 -6.72 5.88
CA LEU A 122 -20.01 -6.39 6.67
C LEU A 122 -20.61 -5.05 6.25
N VAL A 123 -19.79 -4.01 6.12
CA VAL A 123 -20.24 -2.68 5.68
C VAL A 123 -20.81 -2.74 4.26
N SER A 124 -20.19 -3.49 3.36
CA SER A 124 -20.66 -3.68 1.99
C SER A 124 -22.04 -4.36 1.96
N ILE A 125 -22.23 -5.42 2.75
CA ILE A 125 -23.52 -6.12 2.87
C ILE A 125 -24.60 -5.19 3.42
N ILE A 126 -24.29 -4.42 4.46
CA ILE A 126 -25.23 -3.45 5.05
C ILE A 126 -25.59 -2.35 4.05
N SER A 127 -24.62 -1.85 3.29
CA SER A 127 -24.86 -0.78 2.32
C SER A 127 -25.67 -1.24 1.09
N LEU A 128 -25.73 -2.56 0.85
CA LEU A 128 -26.50 -3.17 -0.22
C LEU A 128 -27.98 -3.41 0.16
N VAL A 129 -28.29 -3.37 1.46
CA VAL A 129 -29.64 -3.54 2.03
C VAL A 129 -30.27 -2.18 2.27
#